data_AF-A0A966WMK3-F1
#
_entry.id   AF-A0A966WMK3-F1
#
_cell.length_a   1.000
_cell.length_b   1.000
_cell.length_c   1.000
_cell.angle_alpha   90.00
_cell.angle_beta   90.00
_cell.angle_gamma   90.00
#
_symmetry.space_group_name_H-M   'P 1'
#
loop_
_entity.id
_entity.type
_entity.pdbx_description
1 polymer ?
#
loop_
_entity_poly.entity_id
_entity_poly.type
_entity_poly.pdbx_seq_one_letter_code
_entity_poly.pdbx_strand_id
1 'polypeptide(L)'
;MKLEKEDGETVYLEFFDSADPPRNRYQVTQQVKMEGSYKNRYDVTILVNGLPLVQIELKLRGLEMKEAFNQIQRYQKHTFWSGHGLFHFVQLFVISNGVNTKYYANARKQSFKQTFYWAQEDNTTVRELVPFADAFLNREHLGTMIGKYIVLNETDKILIQITPKGNQLWESDGSDGLEILLCGSERQGVYGAPGEIRTPD
;
A
#
# COMPACT_ATOMS: atom_id res chain seq x y z
N MET A 1 -13.33 12.07 -9.93
CA MET A 1 -13.60 13.48 -9.57
C MET A 1 -14.27 14.17 -10.74
N LYS A 2 -15.41 14.85 -10.54
CA LYS A 2 -16.07 15.63 -11.60
C LYS A 2 -15.35 16.98 -11.75
N LEU A 3 -14.99 17.36 -12.97
CA LEU A 3 -14.48 18.68 -13.31
C LEU A 3 -15.30 19.28 -14.44
N GLU A 4 -15.51 20.58 -14.39
CA GLU A 4 -16.10 21.36 -15.49
C GLU A 4 -14.97 22.14 -16.16
N LYS A 5 -14.83 21.97 -17.47
CA LYS A 5 -13.89 22.73 -18.29
C LYS A 5 -14.45 24.12 -18.58
N GLU A 6 -13.58 25.02 -19.04
CA GLU A 6 -13.95 26.40 -19.41
C GLU A 6 -14.96 26.47 -20.57
N ASP A 7 -15.04 25.43 -21.41
CA ASP A 7 -16.01 25.29 -22.50
C ASP A 7 -17.36 24.71 -22.06
N GLY A 8 -17.53 24.43 -20.76
CA GLY A 8 -18.75 23.85 -20.19
C GLY A 8 -18.82 22.32 -20.26
N GLU A 9 -17.83 21.64 -20.84
CA GLU A 9 -17.78 20.18 -20.86
C GLU A 9 -17.46 19.64 -19.45
N THR A 10 -18.28 18.69 -18.99
CA THR A 10 -17.97 17.91 -17.78
C THR A 10 -17.07 16.75 -18.13
N VAL A 11 -15.93 16.63 -17.43
CA VAL A 11 -15.05 15.47 -17.48
C VAL A 11 -14.92 14.79 -16.12
N TYR A 12 -14.73 13.48 -16.16
CA TYR A 12 -14.45 12.68 -14.98
C TYR A 12 -12.97 12.34 -14.97
N LEU A 13 -12.25 12.85 -13.97
CA LEU A 13 -10.87 12.45 -13.72
C LEU A 13 -10.83 11.21 -12.84
N GLU A 14 -10.12 10.21 -13.34
CA GLU A 14 -9.73 9.01 -12.61
C GLU A 14 -8.21 9.04 -12.41
N PHE A 15 -7.77 8.90 -11.15
CA PHE A 15 -6.35 8.93 -10.80
C PHE A 15 -5.68 7.56 -10.92
N PHE A 16 -6.47 6.50 -10.84
CA PHE A 16 -6.01 5.12 -10.86
C PHE A 16 -7.13 4.21 -11.38
N ASP A 17 -6.86 3.48 -12.45
CA ASP A 17 -7.77 2.48 -13.01
C ASP A 17 -7.59 1.16 -12.24
N SER A 18 -8.50 0.89 -11.30
CA SER A 18 -8.48 -0.32 -10.49
C SER A 18 -9.11 -1.53 -11.19
N ALA A 19 -9.87 -1.30 -12.26
CA ALA A 19 -10.53 -2.34 -13.04
C ALA A 19 -9.57 -3.00 -14.03
N ASP A 20 -8.66 -2.23 -14.63
CA ASP A 20 -7.61 -2.70 -15.54
C ASP A 20 -6.24 -2.09 -15.14
N PRO A 21 -5.58 -2.64 -14.12
CA PRO A 21 -4.36 -2.07 -13.58
C PRO A 21 -3.22 -1.84 -14.61
N PRO A 22 -3.00 -2.72 -15.61
CA PRO A 22 -2.06 -2.49 -16.70
C PRO A 22 -2.23 -1.19 -17.49
N ARG A 23 -3.43 -0.58 -17.52
CA ARG A 23 -3.65 0.72 -18.18
C ARG A 23 -3.01 1.90 -17.47
N ASN A 24 -2.70 1.75 -16.18
CA ASN A 24 -1.99 2.78 -15.45
C ASN A 24 -0.53 2.89 -15.92
N ARG A 25 0.02 4.10 -15.89
CA ARG A 25 1.43 4.34 -16.19
C ARG A 25 2.28 4.19 -14.93
N TYR A 26 3.08 3.13 -14.88
CA TYR A 26 4.04 2.90 -13.80
C TYR A 26 5.40 3.49 -14.16
N GLN A 27 5.98 4.24 -13.23
CA GLN A 27 7.32 4.81 -13.38
C GLN A 27 8.11 4.54 -12.10
N VAL A 28 9.40 4.30 -12.26
CA VAL A 28 10.32 4.11 -11.13
C VAL A 28 11.26 5.30 -11.08
N THR A 29 11.40 5.90 -9.91
CA THR A 29 12.37 6.96 -9.66
C THR A 29 13.21 6.62 -8.45
N GLN A 30 14.46 7.09 -8.46
CA GLN A 30 15.42 6.83 -7.40
C GLN A 30 15.70 8.15 -6.70
N GLN A 31 15.92 8.09 -5.38
CA GLN A 31 16.60 9.18 -4.69
C GLN A 31 15.93 10.55 -4.83
N VAL A 32 14.59 10.59 -4.89
CA VAL A 32 13.82 11.84 -4.99
C VAL A 32 14.16 12.71 -3.79
N LYS A 33 14.92 13.78 -4.03
CA LYS A 33 15.26 14.77 -3.02
C LYS A 33 14.12 15.77 -2.95
N MET A 34 13.56 15.93 -1.76
CA MET A 34 12.66 17.05 -1.51
C MET A 34 13.45 18.21 -0.93
N GLU A 35 13.23 19.40 -1.47
CA GLU A 35 13.70 20.63 -0.86
C GLU A 35 12.70 21.07 0.22
N GLY A 36 13.19 21.08 1.45
CA GLY A 36 12.47 21.32 2.70
C GLY A 36 13.46 21.06 3.86
N SER A 37 13.19 21.52 5.07
CA SER A 37 14.19 21.63 6.17
C SER A 37 14.97 20.36 6.55
N TYR A 38 14.61 19.19 6.01
CA TYR A 38 15.34 17.93 6.11
C TYR A 38 15.42 17.22 4.74
N LYS A 39 16.61 16.74 4.36
CA LYS A 39 16.81 15.90 3.17
C LYS A 39 16.12 14.55 3.36
N ASN A 40 14.89 14.42 2.87
CA ASN A 40 14.17 13.15 2.82
C ASN A 40 14.51 12.45 1.50
N ARG A 41 15.03 11.23 1.57
CA ARG A 41 15.45 10.45 0.40
C ARG A 41 15.10 8.98 0.64
N TYR A 42 14.07 8.51 -0.06
CA TYR A 42 13.85 7.08 -0.21
C TYR A 42 14.75 6.56 -1.33
N ASP A 43 15.15 5.29 -1.26
CA ASP A 43 16.00 4.71 -2.29
C ASP A 43 15.25 4.60 -3.61
N VAL A 44 14.02 4.10 -3.58
CA VAL A 44 13.18 3.92 -4.76
C VAL A 44 11.72 4.32 -4.46
N THR A 45 11.11 5.07 -5.38
CA THR A 45 9.69 5.39 -5.38
C THR A 45 9.05 4.89 -6.67
N ILE A 46 7.89 4.21 -6.55
CA ILE A 46 7.06 3.86 -7.70
C ILE A 46 5.94 4.89 -7.82
N LEU A 47 5.90 5.56 -8.97
CA LEU A 47 4.85 6.46 -9.37
C LEU A 47 3.82 5.70 -10.22
N VAL A 48 2.53 5.92 -9.95
CA VAL A 48 1.45 5.45 -10.80
C VAL A 48 0.65 6.65 -11.27
N ASN A 49 0.56 6.84 -12.59
CA ASN A 49 -0.01 8.04 -13.20
C ASN A 49 0.59 9.34 -12.65
N GLY A 50 1.87 9.31 -12.27
CA GLY A 50 2.61 10.43 -11.68
C GLY A 50 2.47 10.58 -10.16
N LEU A 51 1.60 9.81 -9.49
CA LEU A 51 1.41 9.84 -8.05
C LEU A 51 2.35 8.86 -7.32
N PRO A 52 3.06 9.26 -6.26
CA PRO A 52 3.93 8.35 -5.51
C PRO A 52 3.09 7.42 -4.62
N LEU A 53 2.87 6.19 -5.09
CA LEU A 53 2.02 5.21 -4.38
C LEU A 53 2.84 4.20 -3.57
N VAL A 54 4.09 3.92 -3.96
CA VAL A 54 4.95 2.96 -3.26
C VAL A 54 6.29 3.58 -2.92
N GLN A 55 6.72 3.43 -1.67
CA GLN A 55 8.06 3.81 -1.22
C GLN A 55 8.85 2.58 -0.81
N ILE A 56 10.09 2.49 -1.27
CA ILE A 56 10.98 1.37 -1.01
C ILE A 56 12.25 1.89 -0.36
N GLU A 57 12.56 1.36 0.82
CA GLU A 57 13.79 1.62 1.56
C GLU A 57 14.68 0.37 1.53
N LEU A 58 15.92 0.54 1.09
CA LEU A 58 16.90 -0.54 0.96
C LEU A 58 18.00 -0.37 2.02
N LYS A 59 18.46 -1.50 2.55
CA LYS A 59 19.55 -1.57 3.52
C LYS A 59 20.64 -2.50 3.05
N LEU A 60 21.84 -2.24 3.57
CA LEU A 60 22.94 -3.18 3.43
C LEU A 60 22.58 -4.51 4.11
N ARG A 61 23.10 -5.61 3.55
CA ARG A 61 22.96 -6.94 4.15
C ARG A 61 23.53 -6.93 5.57
N GLY A 62 22.84 -7.61 6.49
CA GLY A 62 23.23 -7.69 7.91
C GLY A 62 22.72 -6.54 8.78
N LEU A 63 22.11 -5.50 8.19
CA LEU A 63 21.41 -4.47 8.97
C LEU A 63 19.97 -4.88 9.31
N GLU A 64 19.51 -4.38 10.45
CA GLU A 64 18.18 -4.66 10.99
C GLU A 64 17.08 -3.96 10.19
N MET A 65 16.08 -4.72 9.77
CA MET A 65 14.91 -4.22 9.04
C MET A 65 14.12 -3.17 9.83
N LYS A 66 14.20 -3.24 11.16
CA LYS A 66 13.59 -2.25 12.06
C LYS A 66 14.16 -0.86 11.88
N GLU A 67 15.42 -0.72 11.45
CA GLU A 67 16.02 0.59 11.15
C GLU A 67 15.40 1.22 9.92
N ALA A 68 15.19 0.46 8.84
CA ALA A 68 14.49 0.92 7.64
C ALA A 68 13.06 1.37 7.98
N PHE A 69 12.35 0.58 8.78
CA PHE A 69 11.02 0.93 9.28
C PHE A 69 11.02 2.24 10.08
N ASN A 70 11.92 2.39 11.05
CA ASN A 70 12.03 3.60 11.87
C ASN A 70 12.38 4.83 11.04
N GLN A 71 13.18 4.66 9.99
CA GLN A 71 13.51 5.74 9.07
C GLN A 71 12.28 6.21 8.28
N ILE A 72 11.46 5.30 7.77
CA ILE A 72 10.18 5.61 7.14
C ILE A 72 9.23 6.33 8.13
N GLN A 73 9.10 5.84 9.38
CA GLN A 73 8.27 6.47 10.40
C GLN A 73 8.66 7.92 10.67
N ARG A 74 9.97 8.19 10.80
CA ARG A 74 10.47 9.56 10.96
C ARG A 74 10.10 10.44 9.78
N TYR A 75 10.23 9.93 8.55
CA TYR A 75 9.92 10.70 7.34
C TYR A 75 8.45 11.02 7.20
N GLN A 76 7.57 10.05 7.48
CA GLN A 76 6.14 10.32 7.49
C GLN A 76 5.83 11.47 8.43
N LYS A 77 6.28 11.39 9.69
CA LYS A 77 6.07 12.45 10.68
C LYS A 77 6.49 13.81 10.11
N HIS A 78 7.73 13.96 9.65
CA HIS A 78 8.22 15.25 9.13
C HIS A 78 7.46 15.74 7.88
N THR A 79 7.14 14.83 6.94
CA THR A 79 6.49 15.18 5.67
C THR A 79 5.05 15.65 5.89
N PHE A 80 4.30 14.98 6.78
CA PHE A 80 2.96 15.40 7.20
C PHE A 80 2.96 16.82 7.81
N TRP A 81 3.95 17.16 8.63
CA TRP A 81 4.05 18.50 9.25
C TRP A 81 4.47 19.61 8.26
N SER A 82 5.21 19.26 7.21
CA SER A 82 5.77 20.23 6.24
C SER A 82 4.85 20.60 5.07
N GLY A 83 3.65 20.03 4.97
CA GLY A 83 2.68 20.40 3.93
C GLY A 83 2.99 19.88 2.52
N HIS A 84 3.90 18.91 2.38
CA HIS A 84 4.23 18.32 1.09
C HIS A 84 3.16 17.29 0.65
N GLY A 85 2.06 17.79 0.09
CA GLY A 85 0.85 17.02 -0.20
C GLY A 85 1.02 15.81 -1.13
N LEU A 86 2.09 15.75 -1.95
CA LEU A 86 2.30 14.63 -2.87
C LEU A 86 2.60 13.31 -2.16
N PHE A 87 3.23 13.34 -0.97
CA PHE A 87 3.54 12.11 -0.22
C PHE A 87 2.36 11.57 0.57
N HIS A 88 1.26 12.33 0.68
CA HIS A 88 0.00 11.80 1.24
C HIS A 88 -0.61 10.69 0.37
N PHE A 89 -0.18 10.59 -0.90
CA PHE A 89 -0.63 9.54 -1.82
C PHE A 89 0.07 8.20 -1.63
N VAL A 90 1.12 8.11 -0.80
CA VAL A 90 1.79 6.83 -0.54
C VAL A 90 0.80 5.87 0.11
N GLN A 91 0.63 4.69 -0.50
CA GLN A 91 -0.25 3.63 -0.03
C GLN A 91 0.51 2.45 0.53
N LEU A 92 1.70 2.16 -0.02
CA LEU A 92 2.47 0.97 0.33
C LEU A 92 3.94 1.31 0.61
N PHE A 93 4.49 0.66 1.62
CA PHE A 93 5.91 0.64 1.91
C PHE A 93 6.50 -0.74 1.67
N VAL A 94 7.71 -0.78 1.15
CA VAL A 94 8.57 -1.96 1.07
C VAL A 94 9.89 -1.65 1.76
N ILE A 95 10.35 -2.57 2.58
CA ILE A 95 11.67 -2.50 3.22
C ILE A 95 12.44 -3.76 2.82
N SER A 96 13.72 -3.62 2.49
CA SER A 96 14.58 -4.77 2.21
C SER A 96 16.02 -4.58 2.67
N ASN A 97 16.65 -5.65 3.15
CA ASN A 97 18.11 -5.73 3.32
C ASN A 97 18.76 -6.73 2.34
N GLY A 98 18.07 -7.03 1.23
CA GLY A 98 18.48 -7.96 0.19
C GLY A 98 18.09 -9.41 0.45
N VAL A 99 18.25 -9.90 1.69
CA VAL A 99 17.92 -11.28 2.08
C VAL A 99 16.53 -11.40 2.73
N ASN A 100 16.04 -10.33 3.34
CA ASN A 100 14.69 -10.22 3.87
C ASN A 100 14.01 -8.99 3.27
N THR A 101 12.80 -9.18 2.77
CA THR A 101 11.99 -8.15 2.14
C THR A 101 10.59 -8.23 2.71
N LYS A 102 10.10 -7.10 3.23
CA LYS A 102 8.76 -6.99 3.81
C LYS A 102 8.01 -5.82 3.23
N TYR A 103 6.69 -5.90 3.24
CA TYR A 103 5.79 -4.85 2.80
C TYR A 103 4.73 -4.55 3.87
N TYR A 104 4.17 -3.33 3.83
CA TYR A 104 3.10 -2.88 4.73
C TYR A 104 2.33 -1.67 4.16
N ALA A 105 1.05 -1.52 4.49
CA ALA A 105 0.26 -0.36 4.08
C ALA A 105 0.65 0.89 4.86
N ASN A 106 0.40 2.04 4.25
CA ASN A 106 0.41 3.33 4.91
C ASN A 106 -0.81 3.50 5.82
N ALA A 107 -0.61 3.40 7.14
CA ALA A 107 -1.64 3.55 8.16
C ALA A 107 -1.26 4.64 9.17
N ARG A 108 -2.24 5.19 9.91
CA ARG A 108 -2.00 6.28 10.88
C ARG A 108 -1.13 5.87 12.05
N LYS A 109 -1.25 4.62 12.50
CA LYS A 109 -0.44 4.02 13.57
C LYS A 109 0.22 2.77 13.00
N GLN A 110 1.52 2.80 12.82
CA GLN A 110 2.27 1.68 12.27
C GLN A 110 3.21 1.10 13.33
N SER A 111 3.17 -0.22 13.46
CA SER A 111 4.15 -0.99 14.23
C SER A 111 4.96 -1.88 13.30
N PHE A 112 6.24 -2.12 13.64
CA PHE A 112 7.06 -3.06 12.89
C PHE A 112 6.49 -4.49 12.89
N LYS A 113 5.66 -4.84 13.90
CA LYS A 113 4.93 -6.11 13.95
C LYS A 113 3.93 -6.26 12.78
N GLN A 114 3.46 -5.15 12.21
CA GLN A 114 2.50 -5.10 11.10
C GLN A 114 3.23 -5.05 9.74
N THR A 115 4.37 -5.76 9.65
CA THR A 115 5.16 -5.88 8.41
C THR A 115 5.23 -7.33 7.97
N PHE A 116 4.87 -7.58 6.71
CA PHE A 116 4.60 -8.91 6.20
C PHE A 116 5.64 -9.35 5.18
N TYR A 117 5.99 -10.64 5.19
CA TYR A 117 6.67 -11.25 4.06
C TYR A 117 5.63 -11.57 2.98
N TRP A 118 6.05 -11.51 1.71
CA TRP A 118 5.22 -12.03 0.64
C TRP A 118 5.21 -13.56 0.68
N ALA A 119 4.08 -14.17 0.32
CA ALA A 119 3.94 -15.61 0.17
C ALA A 119 3.30 -15.92 -1.18
N GLN A 120 3.84 -16.92 -1.88
CA GLN A 120 3.26 -17.46 -3.11
C GLN A 120 2.01 -18.28 -2.83
N GLU A 121 1.37 -18.80 -3.88
CA GLU A 121 0.09 -19.51 -3.78
C GLU A 121 0.13 -20.82 -3.01
N ASP A 122 1.30 -21.44 -3.00
CA ASP A 122 1.61 -22.62 -2.21
C ASP A 122 1.99 -22.28 -0.75
N ASN A 123 1.83 -21.02 -0.31
CA ASN A 123 2.28 -20.45 0.96
C ASN A 123 3.81 -20.42 1.13
N THR A 124 4.59 -20.61 0.06
CA THR A 124 6.05 -20.45 0.11
C THR A 124 6.39 -18.98 0.33
N THR A 125 7.05 -18.69 1.45
CA THR A 125 7.46 -17.33 1.79
C THR A 125 8.60 -16.86 0.88
N VAL A 126 8.42 -15.69 0.27
CA VAL A 126 9.43 -15.02 -0.56
C VAL A 126 10.11 -13.94 0.26
N ARG A 127 11.38 -14.17 0.60
CA ARG A 127 12.17 -13.25 1.46
C ARG A 127 13.15 -12.40 0.68
N GLU A 128 13.80 -12.99 -0.32
CA GLU A 128 14.85 -12.31 -1.07
C GLU A 128 14.28 -11.22 -1.98
N LEU A 129 15.04 -10.12 -2.14
CA LEU A 129 14.57 -8.93 -2.85
C LEU A 129 14.22 -9.19 -4.31
N VAL A 130 15.05 -9.94 -5.04
CA VAL A 130 14.84 -10.16 -6.48
C VAL A 130 13.57 -10.99 -6.73
N PRO A 131 13.40 -12.19 -6.11
CA PRO A 131 12.15 -12.93 -6.23
C PRO A 131 10.91 -12.17 -5.74
N PHE A 132 11.06 -11.36 -4.68
CA PHE A 132 9.97 -10.49 -4.23
C PHE A 132 9.60 -9.46 -5.31
N ALA A 133 10.58 -8.79 -5.92
CA ALA A 133 10.32 -7.77 -6.93
C ALA A 133 9.59 -8.35 -8.15
N ASP A 134 10.02 -9.54 -8.62
CA ASP A 134 9.40 -10.22 -9.75
C ASP A 134 7.94 -10.63 -9.44
N ALA A 135 7.72 -11.23 -8.26
CA ALA A 135 6.41 -11.74 -7.88
C ALA A 135 5.43 -10.63 -7.42
N PHE A 136 5.91 -9.66 -6.65
CA PHE A 136 5.06 -8.69 -5.98
C PHE A 136 4.95 -7.35 -6.72
N LEU A 137 6.06 -6.84 -7.29
CA LEU A 137 6.13 -5.49 -7.86
C LEU A 137 5.84 -5.43 -9.36
N ASN A 138 5.46 -6.55 -9.99
CA ASN A 138 4.95 -6.50 -11.36
C ASN A 138 3.65 -5.67 -11.44
N ARG A 139 3.41 -5.04 -12.59
CA ARG A 139 2.35 -4.03 -12.76
C ARG A 139 0.96 -4.55 -12.42
N GLU A 140 0.65 -5.77 -12.84
CA GLU A 140 -0.66 -6.39 -12.63
C GLU A 140 -0.91 -6.69 -11.16
N HIS A 141 0.05 -7.35 -10.50
CA HIS A 141 -0.07 -7.68 -9.09
C HIS A 141 -0.04 -6.42 -8.21
N LEU A 142 0.92 -5.51 -8.41
CA LEU A 142 1.02 -4.28 -7.64
C LEU A 142 -0.22 -3.39 -7.82
N GLY A 143 -0.71 -3.29 -9.06
CA GLY A 143 -1.93 -2.55 -9.35
C GLY A 143 -3.16 -3.16 -8.68
N THR A 144 -3.32 -4.48 -8.74
CA THR A 144 -4.37 -5.20 -8.00
C THR A 144 -4.25 -4.95 -6.49
N MET A 145 -3.04 -4.99 -5.94
CA MET A 145 -2.80 -4.75 -4.52
C MET A 145 -3.22 -3.35 -4.08
N ILE A 146 -2.87 -2.32 -4.87
CA ILE A 146 -3.25 -0.93 -4.60
C ILE A 146 -4.77 -0.74 -4.74
N GLY A 147 -5.34 -1.19 -5.87
CA GLY A 147 -6.73 -0.93 -6.24
C GLY A 147 -7.78 -1.70 -5.43
N LYS A 148 -7.53 -2.98 -5.13
CA LYS A 148 -8.51 -3.81 -4.43
C LYS A 148 -8.38 -3.78 -2.92
N TYR A 149 -7.16 -3.70 -2.38
CA TYR A 149 -6.96 -3.95 -0.95
C TYR A 149 -6.63 -2.70 -0.14
N ILE A 150 -6.09 -1.66 -0.75
CA ILE A 150 -5.77 -0.42 -0.04
C ILE A 150 -6.85 0.63 -0.26
N VAL A 151 -7.32 0.82 -1.51
CA VAL A 151 -8.35 1.81 -1.82
C VAL A 151 -9.72 1.40 -1.26
N LEU A 152 -10.07 0.12 -1.17
CA LEU A 152 -11.35 -0.28 -0.56
C LEU A 152 -11.36 -0.18 0.97
N ASN A 153 -10.19 -0.10 1.63
CA ASN A 153 -10.06 0.00 3.09
C ASN A 153 -9.77 1.44 3.54
N GLU A 154 -10.61 2.40 3.13
CA GLU A 154 -10.38 3.84 3.37
C GLU A 154 -10.48 4.25 4.85
N THR A 155 -11.19 3.47 5.68
CA THR A 155 -11.48 3.83 7.08
C THR A 155 -10.22 3.77 7.96
N ASP A 156 -9.43 2.69 7.85
CA ASP A 156 -8.24 2.48 8.70
C ASP A 156 -6.95 2.16 7.91
N LYS A 157 -7.02 2.01 6.58
CA LYS A 157 -5.90 1.64 5.70
C LYS A 157 -5.09 0.45 6.22
N ILE A 158 -5.76 -0.52 6.82
CA ILE A 158 -5.13 -1.74 7.32
C ILE A 158 -4.79 -2.60 6.11
N LEU A 159 -3.51 -2.93 5.94
CA LEU A 159 -3.12 -3.89 4.92
C LEU A 159 -3.64 -5.24 5.34
N ILE A 160 -4.52 -5.80 4.53
CA ILE A 160 -4.95 -7.17 4.67
C ILE A 160 -3.86 -8.05 4.08
N GLN A 161 -3.29 -8.94 4.89
CA GLN A 161 -2.44 -10.02 4.36
C GLN A 161 -3.34 -11.04 3.67
N ILE A 162 -3.19 -11.21 2.35
CA ILE A 162 -3.93 -12.19 1.57
C ILE A 162 -2.96 -13.30 1.22
N THR A 163 -3.20 -14.50 1.73
CA THR A 163 -2.48 -15.71 1.33
C THR A 163 -3.28 -16.42 0.24
N PRO A 164 -2.64 -17.08 -0.74
CA PRO A 164 -3.39 -17.47 -1.93
C PRO A 164 -4.13 -18.81 -1.78
N LYS A 165 -4.10 -19.41 -0.58
CA LYS A 165 -5.10 -20.39 -0.15
C LYS A 165 -6.37 -19.71 0.38
N GLY A 166 -7.03 -18.94 -0.47
CA GLY A 166 -8.43 -18.52 -0.32
C GLY A 166 -8.72 -17.53 0.81
N ASN A 167 -9.17 -16.32 0.44
CA ASN A 167 -10.08 -15.43 1.17
C ASN A 167 -9.95 -15.34 2.71
N GLN A 168 -8.75 -15.46 3.27
CA GLN A 168 -8.50 -15.15 4.67
C GLN A 168 -7.96 -13.74 4.75
N LEU A 169 -8.81 -12.82 5.23
CA LEU A 169 -8.40 -11.49 5.61
C LEU A 169 -7.87 -11.58 7.04
N TRP A 170 -6.73 -10.96 7.30
CA TRP A 170 -6.21 -10.81 8.66
C TRP A 170 -6.23 -9.33 9.01
N GLU A 171 -6.99 -8.97 10.03
CA GLU A 171 -7.01 -7.60 10.57
C GLU A 171 -6.08 -7.54 11.78
N SER A 172 -5.19 -6.54 11.83
CA SER A 172 -4.35 -6.28 12.99
C SER A 172 -5.01 -5.19 13.83
N ASP A 173 -5.76 -5.60 14.84
CA ASP A 173 -6.49 -4.72 15.78
C ASP A 173 -5.57 -3.95 16.76
N GLY A 174 -4.26 -4.14 16.68
CA GLY A 174 -3.29 -3.51 17.55
C GLY A 174 -3.10 -4.18 18.92
N SER A 175 -3.77 -5.30 19.20
CA SER A 175 -3.66 -6.07 20.44
C SER A 175 -3.10 -7.48 20.20
N ASP A 176 -1.83 -7.60 19.81
CA ASP A 176 -1.01 -8.84 19.83
C ASP A 176 -1.66 -10.16 19.32
N GLY A 177 -2.79 -10.10 18.62
CA GLY A 177 -3.52 -11.21 18.03
C GLY A 177 -3.87 -10.87 16.58
N LEU A 178 -3.60 -11.81 15.69
CA LEU A 178 -4.12 -11.78 14.32
C LEU A 178 -5.50 -12.44 14.37
N GLU A 179 -6.58 -11.67 14.22
CA GLU A 179 -7.91 -12.25 14.02
C GLU A 179 -8.18 -12.46 12.52
N ILE A 180 -8.79 -13.62 12.20
CA ILE A 180 -9.23 -13.99 10.86
C ILE A 180 -10.57 -13.31 10.60
N LEU A 181 -10.63 -12.35 9.67
CA LEU A 181 -11.88 -12.00 8.98
C LEU A 181 -12.01 -12.91 7.75
N LEU A 182 -12.90 -13.90 7.81
CA LEU A 182 -13.34 -14.61 6.61
C LEU A 182 -14.34 -13.71 5.87
N CYS A 183 -13.96 -13.12 4.73
CA CYS A 183 -14.96 -12.51 3.84
C CYS A 183 -15.45 -13.56 2.83
N GLY A 184 -16.74 -13.87 2.96
CA GLY A 184 -17.47 -14.85 2.18
C GLY A 184 -17.44 -14.61 0.68
N SER A 185 -17.72 -15.70 -0.03
CA SER A 185 -17.76 -15.83 -1.47
C SER A 185 -18.60 -14.77 -2.19
N GLU A 186 -18.15 -14.44 -3.40
CA GLU A 186 -18.91 -13.73 -4.42
C GLU A 186 -20.35 -14.28 -4.52
N ARG A 187 -21.33 -13.42 -4.27
CA ARG A 187 -22.59 -13.44 -5.01
C ARG A 187 -22.86 -12.04 -5.52
N GLN A 188 -23.10 -11.97 -6.83
CA GLN A 188 -23.65 -10.85 -7.57
C GLN A 188 -24.73 -10.10 -6.76
N GLY A 189 -24.65 -8.77 -6.66
CA GLY A 189 -25.77 -7.98 -6.16
C GLY A 189 -25.44 -6.57 -5.66
N VAL A 190 -25.60 -5.59 -6.55
CA VAL A 190 -26.18 -4.24 -6.34
C VAL A 190 -25.74 -3.43 -5.10
N TYR A 191 -25.05 -2.32 -5.37
CA TYR A 191 -24.82 -1.20 -4.44
C TYR A 191 -26.10 -0.74 -3.71
N GLY A 192 -26.04 -0.60 -2.39
CA GLY A 192 -27.05 0.06 -1.56
C GLY A 192 -26.41 0.79 -0.37
N ALA A 193 -26.84 2.03 -0.12
CA ALA A 193 -26.30 2.99 0.84
C ALA A 193 -26.40 2.54 2.32
N PRO A 194 -25.61 3.13 3.26
CA PRO A 194 -25.51 2.65 4.63
C PRO A 194 -26.66 3.15 5.52
N GLY A 195 -27.33 2.23 6.22
CA GLY A 195 -28.36 2.56 7.20
C GLY A 195 -28.74 1.38 8.12
N GLU A 196 -28.69 1.67 9.41
CA GLU A 196 -29.27 0.95 10.57
C GLU A 196 -28.60 -0.32 11.11
N ILE A 197 -27.96 -0.13 12.27
CA ILE A 197 -27.55 -1.16 13.22
C ILE A 197 -28.81 -1.68 13.93
N ARG A 198 -29.06 -2.99 13.89
CA ARG A 198 -29.93 -3.68 14.84
C ARG A 198 -29.13 -4.76 15.56
N THR A 199 -29.08 -4.68 16.88
CA THR A 199 -28.55 -5.69 17.79
C THR A 199 -29.48 -6.91 17.84
N PRO A 200 -28.99 -8.15 17.89
CA PRO A 200 -29.84 -9.32 18.12
C PRO A 200 -30.09 -9.53 19.63
N ASP A 201 -31.32 -9.96 19.94
CA ASP A 201 -31.71 -10.61 21.21
C ASP A 201 -31.05 -11.99 21.35
#